data_AF-A0A2E5GYF6-F1
#
_entry.id   AF-A0A2E5GYF6-F1
#
_cell.length_a   1.000
_cell.length_b   1.000
_cell.length_c   1.000
_cell.angle_alpha   90.00
_cell.angle_beta   90.00
_cell.angle_gamma   90.00
#
_symmetry.space_group_name_H-M   'P 1'
#
loop_
_entity.id
_entity.type
_entity.pdbx_description
1 polymer ?
#
loop_
_entity_poly.entity_id
_entity_poly.type
_entity_poly.pdbx_seq_one_letter_code
_entity_poly.pdbx_strand_id
1 'polypeptide(L)'
;FDRDAIFDSLAAATSRPEPPIPDSVIEAVNEVAAAQEEWRTAEARWGVLRDSLQALGTALEGLNRGQAQYRLLFNDFQDLEAEYNQLDRTNTAAFNRFDALQKASIAAEQEIAMLREEWADEAFADVNDIMLMHQRASGLEVLYDTTDASGVATLEAKGGNYWVVATFEKPYSELYWNHPVTISGEMDPVRLDSENATERPKF
;
A
#
# COMPACT_ATOMS: atom_id res chain seq x y z
N PHE A 1 -14.35 -21.03 -9.49
CA PHE A 1 -15.34 -20.95 -8.38
C PHE A 1 -15.14 -19.62 -7.69
N ASP A 2 -16.16 -19.09 -7.04
CA ASP A 2 -16.03 -17.84 -6.28
C ASP A 2 -15.17 -18.09 -5.04
N ARG A 3 -14.04 -17.40 -4.95
CA ARG A 3 -13.12 -17.58 -3.82
C ARG A 3 -13.72 -16.99 -2.55
N ASP A 4 -14.29 -15.78 -2.61
CA ASP A 4 -14.85 -15.11 -1.45
C ASP A 4 -16.02 -15.91 -0.87
N ALA A 5 -16.91 -16.46 -1.71
CA ALA A 5 -18.01 -17.28 -1.21
C ALA A 5 -17.56 -18.54 -0.43
N ILE A 6 -16.42 -19.14 -0.79
CA ILE A 6 -15.85 -20.26 -0.04
C ILE A 6 -15.35 -19.78 1.33
N PHE A 7 -14.57 -18.69 1.36
CA PHE A 7 -14.06 -18.12 2.62
C PHE A 7 -15.20 -17.66 3.53
N ASP A 8 -16.20 -16.96 3.01
CA ASP A 8 -17.38 -16.51 3.75
C ASP A 8 -18.16 -17.69 4.34
N SER A 9 -18.36 -18.75 3.55
CA SER A 9 -19.05 -19.96 4.03
C SER A 9 -18.28 -20.67 5.14
N LEU A 10 -16.94 -20.73 5.04
CA LEU A 10 -16.09 -21.35 6.05
C LEU A 10 -16.05 -20.53 7.34
N ALA A 11 -15.88 -19.21 7.23
CA ALA A 11 -15.94 -18.30 8.37
C ALA A 11 -17.30 -18.37 9.08
N ALA A 12 -18.41 -18.40 8.34
CA ALA A 12 -19.75 -18.52 8.91
C ALA A 12 -20.04 -19.88 9.56
N ALA A 13 -19.34 -20.94 9.14
CA ALA A 13 -19.46 -22.27 9.72
C ALA A 13 -18.58 -22.48 10.97
N THR A 14 -17.65 -21.56 11.24
CA THR A 14 -16.71 -21.67 12.35
C THR A 14 -17.44 -21.45 13.68
N SER A 15 -17.06 -22.24 14.70
CA SER A 15 -17.70 -22.20 16.02
C SER A 15 -17.40 -20.90 16.79
N ARG A 16 -16.24 -20.31 16.53
CA ARG A 16 -15.78 -19.04 17.08
C ARG A 16 -15.88 -17.96 15.99
N PRO A 17 -16.47 -16.79 16.26
CA PRO A 17 -16.46 -15.70 15.30
C PRO A 17 -15.05 -15.17 15.12
N GLU A 18 -14.80 -14.54 13.97
CA GLU A 18 -13.54 -13.85 13.72
C GLU A 18 -13.29 -12.79 14.79
N PRO A 19 -12.08 -12.75 15.40
CA PRO A 19 -11.72 -11.72 16.36
C PRO A 19 -11.86 -10.31 15.75
N PRO A 20 -12.67 -9.41 16.34
CA PRO A 20 -12.78 -8.05 15.85
C PRO A 20 -11.49 -7.30 16.09
N ILE A 21 -11.09 -6.45 15.14
CA ILE A 21 -9.96 -5.54 15.33
C ILE A 21 -10.36 -4.49 16.38
N PRO A 22 -9.60 -4.32 17.47
CA PRO A 22 -9.90 -3.31 18.47
C PRO A 22 -9.84 -1.88 17.89
N ASP A 23 -10.77 -1.01 18.29
CA ASP A 23 -10.79 0.40 17.86
C ASP A 23 -9.45 1.10 18.13
N SER A 24 -8.77 0.75 19.22
CA SER A 24 -7.44 1.28 19.55
C SER A 24 -6.35 0.95 18.53
N VAL A 25 -6.44 -0.22 17.88
CA VAL A 25 -5.51 -0.62 16.79
C VAL A 25 -5.82 0.21 15.55
N ILE A 26 -7.10 0.36 15.22
CA ILE A 26 -7.56 1.17 14.08
C ILE A 26 -7.12 2.63 14.25
N GLU A 27 -7.31 3.20 15.44
CA GLU A 27 -6.86 4.55 15.79
C GLU A 27 -5.33 4.68 15.65
N ALA A 28 -4.56 3.73 16.19
CA ALA A 28 -3.10 3.75 16.09
C ALA A 28 -2.62 3.74 14.63
N VAL A 29 -3.19 2.90 13.78
CA VAL A 29 -2.86 2.85 12.34
C VAL A 29 -3.19 4.18 11.66
N ASN A 30 -4.36 4.76 11.96
CA ASN A 30 -4.76 6.05 11.41
C ASN A 30 -3.81 7.18 11.84
N GLU A 31 -3.34 7.17 13.09
CA GLU A 31 -2.34 8.12 13.58
C GLU A 31 -0.98 7.95 12.88
N VAL A 32 -0.53 6.70 12.68
CA VAL A 32 0.71 6.41 11.93
C VAL A 32 0.59 6.92 10.50
N ALA A 33 -0.53 6.66 9.82
CA ALA A 33 -0.76 7.12 8.45
C ALA A 33 -0.77 8.66 8.35
N ALA A 34 -1.44 9.34 9.29
CA ALA A 34 -1.45 10.79 9.35
C ALA A 34 -0.05 11.37 9.62
N ALA A 35 0.72 10.77 10.52
CA ALA A 35 2.09 11.19 10.81
C ALA A 35 3.05 10.93 9.64
N GLN A 36 2.85 9.84 8.89
CA GLN A 36 3.62 9.61 7.67
C GLN A 36 3.34 10.69 6.63
N GLU A 37 2.08 11.09 6.44
CA GLU A 37 1.73 12.15 5.49
C GLU A 37 2.29 13.51 5.90
N GLU A 38 2.25 13.82 7.20
CA GLU A 38 2.90 15.00 7.77
C GLU A 38 4.41 15.00 7.46
N TRP A 39 5.10 13.88 7.69
CA TRP A 39 6.51 13.73 7.39
C TRP A 39 6.81 13.85 5.89
N ARG A 40 6.06 13.16 5.01
CA ARG A 40 6.21 13.29 3.55
C ARG A 40 6.07 14.73 3.07
N THR A 41 5.10 15.45 3.61
CA THR A 41 4.89 16.86 3.28
C THR A 41 6.06 17.73 3.75
N ALA A 42 6.57 17.50 4.96
CA ALA A 42 7.73 18.22 5.49
C ALA A 42 9.01 17.93 4.68
N GLU A 43 9.24 16.66 4.34
CA GLU A 43 10.37 16.21 3.53
C GLU A 43 10.35 16.82 2.13
N ALA A 44 9.19 16.84 1.46
CA ALA A 44 9.04 17.44 0.15
C ALA A 44 9.39 18.94 0.16
N ARG A 45 8.91 19.68 1.15
CA ARG A 45 9.24 21.11 1.30
C ARG A 45 10.73 21.29 1.61
N TRP A 46 11.28 20.47 2.51
CA TRP A 46 12.69 20.52 2.88
C TRP A 46 13.60 20.26 1.67
N GLY A 47 13.24 19.28 0.83
CA GLY A 47 13.95 18.98 -0.41
C GLY A 47 14.00 20.16 -1.38
N VAL A 48 12.87 20.86 -1.58
CA VAL A 48 12.83 22.06 -2.44
C VAL A 48 13.76 23.16 -1.94
N LEU A 49 13.77 23.44 -0.62
CA LEU A 49 14.66 24.45 -0.04
C LEU A 49 16.13 24.05 -0.13
N ARG A 50 16.44 22.78 0.16
CA ARG A 50 17.80 22.23 0.03
C ARG A 50 18.33 22.42 -1.39
N ASP A 51 17.52 22.06 -2.38
CA ASP A 51 17.91 22.16 -3.79
C ASP A 51 18.07 23.63 -4.22
N SER A 52 17.24 24.53 -3.70
CA SER A 52 17.36 25.99 -3.92
C SER A 52 18.65 26.56 -3.33
N LEU A 53 18.99 26.18 -2.10
CA LEU A 53 20.25 26.56 -1.46
C LEU A 53 21.47 26.04 -2.23
N GLN A 54 21.41 24.80 -2.71
CA GLN A 54 22.48 24.23 -3.52
C GLN A 54 22.66 25.02 -4.83
N ALA A 55 21.57 25.37 -5.52
CA ALA A 55 21.61 26.16 -6.74
C ALA A 55 22.19 27.56 -6.51
N LEU A 56 21.79 28.24 -5.43
CA LEU A 56 22.33 29.55 -5.04
C LEU A 56 23.81 29.47 -4.68
N GLY A 57 24.22 28.43 -3.94
CA GLY A 57 25.62 28.18 -3.61
C GLY A 57 26.48 28.04 -4.88
N THR A 58 26.05 27.22 -5.84
CA THR A 58 26.73 27.08 -7.14
C THR A 58 26.77 28.39 -7.93
N ALA A 59 25.68 29.17 -7.93
CA ALA A 59 25.67 30.47 -8.62
C ALA A 59 26.65 31.47 -7.97
N LEU A 60 26.74 31.48 -6.65
CA LEU A 60 27.65 32.35 -5.89
C LEU A 60 29.13 32.01 -6.15
N GLU A 61 29.48 30.73 -6.31
CA GLU A 61 30.85 30.29 -6.64
C GLU A 61 31.36 30.85 -7.97
N GLY A 62 30.46 31.05 -8.94
CA GLY A 62 30.78 31.62 -10.26
C GLY A 62 30.95 33.14 -10.28
N LEU A 63 30.65 33.84 -9.17
CA LEU A 63 30.61 35.30 -9.12
C LEU A 63 31.74 35.88 -8.27
N ASN A 64 32.19 37.09 -8.62
CA ASN A 64 33.14 37.84 -7.80
C ASN A 64 32.39 38.57 -6.67
N ARG A 65 32.89 38.45 -5.44
CA ARG A 65 32.32 39.05 -4.22
C ARG A 65 32.11 40.57 -4.28
N GLY A 66 32.88 41.28 -5.11
CA GLY A 66 32.72 42.72 -5.31
C GLY A 66 31.52 43.10 -6.20
N GLN A 67 30.93 42.14 -6.92
CA GLN A 67 29.80 42.40 -7.81
C GLN A 67 28.51 42.67 -7.01
N ALA A 68 27.66 43.55 -7.52
CA ALA A 68 26.34 43.80 -6.93
C ALA A 68 25.46 42.53 -6.94
N GLN A 69 25.55 41.73 -8.01
CA GLN A 69 24.81 40.48 -8.15
C GLN A 69 25.18 39.45 -7.08
N TYR A 70 26.47 39.33 -6.72
CA TYR A 70 26.91 38.45 -5.63
C TYR A 70 26.23 38.84 -4.31
N ARG A 71 26.22 40.13 -3.97
CA ARG A 71 25.63 40.61 -2.72
C ARG A 71 24.14 40.35 -2.63
N LEU A 72 23.40 40.47 -3.74
CA LEU A 72 21.97 40.14 -3.80
C LEU A 72 21.74 38.65 -3.55
N LEU A 73 22.37 37.78 -4.35
CA LEU A 73 22.22 36.33 -4.20
C LEU A 73 22.71 35.81 -2.83
N PHE A 74 23.70 36.47 -2.24
CA PHE A 74 24.19 36.11 -0.92
C PHE A 74 23.17 36.44 0.18
N ASN A 75 22.45 37.56 0.06
CA ASN A 75 21.36 37.86 0.99
C ASN A 75 20.21 36.86 0.82
N ASP A 76 19.82 36.55 -0.42
CA ASP A 76 18.78 35.54 -0.70
C ASP A 76 19.17 34.17 -0.14
N PHE A 77 20.45 33.80 -0.24
CA PHE A 77 20.99 32.58 0.35
C PHE A 77 20.87 32.59 1.89
N GLN A 78 21.22 33.69 2.56
CA GLN A 78 21.13 33.80 4.02
C GLN A 78 19.68 33.73 4.51
N ASP A 79 18.74 34.35 3.79
CA ASP A 79 17.31 34.30 4.12
C ASP A 79 16.78 32.86 3.97
N LEU A 80 17.12 32.18 2.88
CA LEU A 80 16.74 30.78 2.65
C LEU A 80 17.42 29.79 3.62
N GLU A 81 18.64 30.08 4.07
CA GLU A 81 19.36 29.26 5.05
C GLU A 81 18.64 29.29 6.41
N ALA A 82 18.13 30.45 6.81
CA ALA A 82 17.33 30.56 8.03
C ALA A 82 16.02 29.75 7.93
N GLU A 83 15.32 29.83 6.79
CA GLU A 83 14.10 29.07 6.54
C GLU A 83 14.37 27.55 6.50
N TYR A 84 15.46 27.14 5.84
CA TYR A 84 15.91 25.75 5.78
C TYR A 84 16.14 25.18 7.19
N ASN A 85 16.83 25.91 8.07
CA ASN A 85 17.11 25.45 9.43
C ASN A 85 15.83 25.31 10.29
N GLN A 86 14.78 26.07 9.99
CA GLN A 86 13.47 25.89 10.63
C GLN A 86 12.75 24.65 10.08
N LEU A 87 12.80 24.46 8.76
CA LEU A 87 12.14 23.35 8.09
C LEU A 87 12.83 22.02 8.38
N ASP A 88 14.15 21.99 8.52
CA ASP A 88 14.94 20.83 8.93
C ASP A 88 14.52 20.30 10.32
N ARG A 89 14.32 21.22 11.27
CA ARG A 89 13.79 20.88 12.61
C ARG A 89 12.36 20.36 12.53
N THR A 90 11.53 20.93 11.65
CA THR A 90 10.15 20.48 11.44
C THR A 90 10.13 19.07 10.83
N ASN A 91 10.95 18.83 9.81
CA ASN A 91 11.10 17.52 9.16
C ASN A 91 11.60 16.46 10.16
N THR A 92 12.62 16.79 10.95
CA THR A 92 13.14 15.90 12.00
C THR A 92 12.08 15.58 13.06
N ALA A 93 11.31 16.58 13.50
CA ALA A 93 10.23 16.37 14.47
C ALA A 93 9.11 15.48 13.90
N ALA A 94 8.70 15.71 12.65
CA ALA A 94 7.70 14.88 11.97
C ALA A 94 8.17 13.43 11.82
N PHE A 95 9.42 13.21 11.42
CA PHE A 95 10.03 11.89 11.36
C PHE A 95 10.03 11.19 12.71
N ASN A 96 10.50 11.86 13.77
CA ASN A 96 10.54 11.27 15.12
C ASN A 96 9.15 10.92 15.64
N ARG A 97 8.13 11.73 15.32
CA ARG A 97 6.74 11.44 15.66
C ARG A 97 6.23 10.20 14.93
N PHE A 98 6.46 10.12 13.62
CA PHE A 98 6.11 8.96 12.81
C PHE A 98 6.79 7.67 13.33
N ASP A 99 8.10 7.70 13.55
CA ASP A 99 8.87 6.56 14.05
C ASP A 99 8.39 6.09 15.44
N ALA A 100 8.07 7.02 16.33
CA ALA A 100 7.55 6.70 17.66
C ALA A 100 6.16 6.04 17.58
N LEU A 101 5.24 6.59 16.78
CA LEU A 101 3.90 6.03 16.59
C LEU A 101 3.97 4.65 15.93
N GLN A 102 4.79 4.50 14.90
CA GLN A 102 4.99 3.21 14.23
C GLN A 102 5.46 2.15 15.23
N LYS A 103 6.49 2.46 16.03
CA LYS A 103 7.00 1.52 17.05
C LYS A 103 5.96 1.17 18.11
N ALA A 104 5.13 2.13 18.51
CA ALA A 104 4.07 1.90 19.48
C ALA A 104 2.94 1.01 18.91
N SER A 105 2.61 1.15 17.62
CA SER A 105 1.55 0.39 16.96
C SER A 105 1.88 -1.10 16.75
N ILE A 106 3.16 -1.43 16.53
CA ILE A 106 3.60 -2.80 16.18
C ILE A 106 3.12 -3.85 17.17
N ALA A 107 3.20 -3.59 18.47
CA ALA A 107 2.83 -4.58 19.49
C ALA A 107 1.33 -4.92 19.46
N ALA A 108 0.49 -3.89 19.30
CA ALA A 108 -0.97 -4.07 19.26
C ALA A 108 -1.43 -4.72 17.94
N GLU A 109 -0.78 -4.37 16.82
CA GLU A 109 -0.99 -5.01 15.52
C GLU A 109 -0.60 -6.50 15.54
N GLN A 110 0.55 -6.83 16.15
CA GLN A 110 1.02 -8.22 16.26
C GLN A 110 0.07 -9.09 17.09
N GLU A 111 -0.47 -8.56 18.19
CA GLU A 111 -1.40 -9.31 19.04
C GLU A 111 -2.68 -9.68 18.28
N ILE A 112 -3.31 -8.72 17.59
CA ILE A 112 -4.52 -9.01 16.81
C ILE A 112 -4.22 -9.90 15.59
N ALA A 113 -3.07 -9.71 14.94
CA ALA A 113 -2.65 -10.55 13.83
C ALA A 113 -2.52 -12.02 14.28
N MET A 114 -1.87 -12.28 15.42
CA MET A 114 -1.76 -13.64 15.98
C MET A 114 -3.13 -14.24 16.32
N LEU A 115 -4.04 -13.47 16.92
CA LEU A 115 -5.38 -13.94 17.26
C LEU A 115 -6.20 -14.30 16.01
N ARG A 116 -6.11 -13.48 14.96
CA ARG A 116 -6.80 -13.75 13.69
C ARG A 116 -6.14 -14.88 12.90
N GLU A 117 -4.82 -15.04 13.00
CA GLU A 117 -4.09 -16.20 12.44
C GLU A 117 -4.54 -17.50 13.10
N GLU A 118 -4.57 -17.57 14.44
CA GLU A 118 -5.05 -18.76 15.16
C GLU A 118 -6.51 -19.10 14.78
N TRP A 119 -7.36 -18.07 14.68
CA TRP A 119 -8.73 -18.25 14.23
C TRP A 119 -8.79 -18.74 12.77
N ALA A 120 -8.00 -18.16 11.87
CA ALA A 120 -7.96 -18.50 10.46
C ALA A 120 -7.47 -19.94 10.22
N ASP A 121 -6.50 -20.41 11.01
CA ASP A 121 -6.03 -21.80 10.97
C ASP A 121 -7.16 -22.80 11.28
N GLU A 122 -8.07 -22.46 12.21
CA GLU A 122 -9.27 -23.28 12.48
C GLU A 122 -10.31 -23.08 11.37
N ALA A 123 -10.66 -21.84 11.07
CA ALA A 123 -11.76 -21.49 10.17
C ALA A 123 -11.53 -21.99 8.74
N PHE A 124 -10.28 -21.98 8.29
CA PHE A 124 -9.91 -22.29 6.91
C PHE A 124 -9.10 -23.59 6.78
N ALA A 125 -9.07 -24.44 7.81
CA ALA A 125 -8.35 -25.72 7.80
C ALA A 125 -8.63 -26.56 6.54
N ASP A 126 -9.89 -26.61 6.11
CA ASP A 126 -10.36 -27.43 4.98
C ASP A 126 -10.41 -26.68 3.64
N VAL A 127 -9.94 -25.42 3.57
CA VAL A 127 -10.13 -24.56 2.39
C VAL A 127 -9.53 -25.16 1.13
N ASN A 128 -8.35 -25.76 1.23
CA ASN A 128 -7.66 -26.36 0.10
C ASN A 128 -8.42 -27.58 -0.45
N ASP A 129 -8.98 -28.40 0.43
CA ASP A 129 -9.76 -29.58 0.03
C ASP A 129 -11.08 -29.16 -0.65
N ILE A 130 -11.74 -28.12 -0.14
CA ILE A 130 -12.96 -27.57 -0.73
C ILE A 130 -12.68 -26.95 -2.11
N MET A 131 -11.60 -26.16 -2.24
CA MET A 131 -11.19 -25.61 -3.53
C MET A 131 -10.87 -26.71 -4.54
N LEU A 132 -10.18 -27.77 -4.11
CA LEU A 132 -9.89 -28.94 -4.95
C LEU A 132 -11.18 -29.68 -5.35
N MET A 133 -12.16 -29.80 -4.46
CA MET A 133 -13.48 -30.36 -4.79
C MET A 133 -14.19 -29.52 -5.85
N HIS A 134 -14.19 -28.19 -5.73
CA HIS A 134 -14.77 -27.30 -6.74
C HIS A 134 -14.04 -27.39 -8.08
N GLN A 135 -12.71 -27.47 -8.08
CA GLN A 135 -11.91 -27.67 -9.30
C GLN A 135 -12.26 -28.99 -9.99
N ARG A 136 -12.34 -30.09 -9.23
CA ARG A 136 -12.71 -31.41 -9.76
C ARG A 136 -14.13 -31.43 -10.31
N ALA A 137 -15.07 -30.77 -9.62
CA ALA A 137 -16.46 -30.69 -10.04
C ALA A 137 -16.66 -29.88 -11.33
N SER A 138 -15.87 -28.82 -11.53
CA SER A 138 -15.93 -28.02 -12.76
C SER A 138 -15.24 -28.69 -13.95
N GLY A 139 -14.23 -29.54 -13.70
CA GLY A 139 -13.37 -30.10 -14.74
C GLY A 139 -12.42 -29.07 -15.37
N LEU A 140 -12.33 -27.87 -14.80
CA LEU A 140 -11.47 -26.77 -15.25
C LEU A 140 -10.21 -26.69 -14.39
N GLU A 141 -9.12 -26.21 -14.97
CA GLU A 141 -7.85 -26.01 -14.28
C GLU A 141 -7.79 -24.62 -13.63
N VAL A 142 -7.12 -24.54 -12.47
CA VAL A 142 -6.72 -23.24 -11.89
C VAL A 142 -5.49 -22.75 -12.66
N LEU A 143 -5.57 -21.53 -13.17
CA LEU A 143 -4.52 -20.88 -13.93
C LEU A 143 -3.95 -19.72 -13.11
N TYR A 144 -2.64 -19.48 -13.20
CA TYR A 144 -1.97 -18.38 -12.53
C TYR A 144 -0.88 -17.81 -13.43
N ASP A 145 -0.73 -16.49 -13.39
CA ASP A 145 0.34 -15.76 -14.07
C ASP A 145 0.56 -14.41 -13.35
N THR A 146 1.68 -13.76 -13.60
CA THR A 146 2.01 -12.42 -13.09
C THR A 146 2.04 -11.43 -14.23
N THR A 147 1.53 -10.22 -14.01
CA THR A 147 1.58 -9.17 -15.02
C THR A 147 3.02 -8.81 -15.40
N ASP A 148 3.25 -8.59 -16.68
CA ASP A 148 4.51 -8.07 -17.19
C ASP A 148 4.70 -6.57 -16.86
N ALA A 149 5.78 -5.96 -17.36
CA ALA A 149 6.07 -4.54 -17.15
C ALA A 149 5.02 -3.59 -17.76
N SER A 150 4.14 -4.08 -18.64
CA SER A 150 3.01 -3.33 -19.19
C SER A 150 1.72 -3.49 -18.39
N GLY A 151 1.73 -4.31 -17.33
CA GLY A 151 0.56 -4.59 -16.50
C GLY A 151 -0.38 -5.64 -17.10
N VAL A 152 0.10 -6.48 -18.01
CA VAL A 152 -0.72 -7.48 -18.72
C VAL A 152 -0.26 -8.89 -18.38
N ALA A 153 -1.22 -9.78 -18.16
CA ALA A 153 -1.02 -11.23 -18.06
C ALA A 153 -1.89 -11.93 -19.12
N THR A 154 -1.37 -12.98 -19.76
CA THR A 154 -2.09 -13.71 -20.82
C THR A 154 -2.14 -15.18 -20.49
N LEU A 155 -3.35 -15.73 -20.43
CA LEU A 155 -3.61 -17.10 -20.03
C LEU A 155 -4.36 -17.85 -21.13
N GLU A 156 -3.92 -19.05 -21.45
CA GLU A 156 -4.69 -19.97 -22.30
C GLU A 156 -5.62 -20.80 -21.41
N ALA A 157 -6.93 -20.62 -21.58
CA ALA A 157 -7.95 -21.28 -20.79
C ALA A 157 -8.90 -22.11 -21.65
N LYS A 158 -9.42 -23.21 -21.09
CA LYS A 158 -10.51 -23.98 -21.71
C LYS A 158 -11.80 -23.16 -21.64
N GLY A 159 -12.76 -23.46 -22.50
CA GLY A 159 -14.08 -22.85 -22.40
C GLY A 159 -14.78 -23.23 -21.09
N GLY A 160 -15.38 -22.27 -20.41
CA GLY A 160 -16.02 -22.48 -19.11
C GLY A 160 -16.22 -21.21 -18.29
N ASN A 161 -16.73 -21.39 -17.07
CA ASN A 161 -16.94 -20.31 -16.11
C ASN A 161 -15.75 -20.25 -15.15
N TYR A 162 -15.05 -19.11 -15.15
CA TYR A 162 -13.91 -18.81 -14.30
C TYR A 162 -14.24 -17.68 -13.34
N TRP A 163 -13.38 -17.55 -12.33
CA TRP A 163 -13.29 -16.36 -11.51
C TRP A 163 -11.87 -15.83 -11.62
N VAL A 164 -11.74 -14.54 -11.93
CA VAL A 164 -10.47 -13.83 -11.98
C VAL A 164 -10.20 -13.26 -10.60
N VAL A 165 -9.12 -13.71 -9.97
CA VAL A 165 -8.66 -13.23 -8.67
C VAL A 165 -7.30 -12.56 -8.85
N ALA A 166 -7.17 -11.34 -8.36
CA ALA A 166 -5.92 -10.57 -8.42
C ALA A 166 -5.78 -9.64 -7.22
N THR A 167 -4.54 -9.28 -6.89
CA THR A 167 -4.21 -8.30 -5.86
C THR A 167 -3.18 -7.30 -6.37
N PHE A 168 -3.26 -6.07 -5.87
CA PHE A 168 -2.23 -5.04 -6.06
C PHE A 168 -1.93 -4.37 -4.72
N GLU A 169 -0.69 -4.48 -4.27
CA GLU A 169 -0.28 -3.94 -2.98
C GLU A 169 -0.11 -2.41 -3.02
N LYS A 170 -0.73 -1.75 -2.03
CA LYS A 170 -0.47 -0.35 -1.67
C LYS A 170 0.32 -0.29 -0.34
N PRO A 171 0.79 0.89 0.09
CA PRO A 171 1.51 1.03 1.36
C PRO A 171 0.72 0.58 2.60
N TYR A 172 -0.59 0.81 2.65
CA TYR A 172 -1.44 0.54 3.82
C TYR A 172 -2.68 -0.32 3.53
N SER A 173 -2.85 -0.69 2.26
CA SER A 173 -4.00 -1.41 1.76
C SER A 173 -3.59 -2.29 0.59
N GLU A 174 -4.53 -3.02 0.04
CA GLU A 174 -4.43 -3.69 -1.25
C GLU A 174 -5.69 -3.38 -2.07
N LEU A 175 -5.54 -3.33 -3.38
CA LEU A 175 -6.65 -3.48 -4.29
C LEU A 175 -6.85 -4.98 -4.54
N TYR A 176 -8.06 -5.46 -4.32
CA TYR A 176 -8.44 -6.85 -4.52
C TYR A 176 -9.55 -6.97 -5.57
N TRP A 177 -9.40 -7.95 -6.46
CA TRP A 177 -10.39 -8.30 -7.47
C TRP A 177 -10.80 -9.76 -7.31
N ASN A 178 -12.10 -10.03 -7.42
CA ASN A 178 -12.69 -11.36 -7.51
C ASN A 178 -13.92 -11.21 -8.43
N HIS A 179 -13.78 -11.58 -9.70
CA HIS A 179 -14.81 -11.32 -10.74
C HIS A 179 -15.14 -12.58 -11.54
N PRO A 180 -16.44 -12.89 -11.78
CA PRO A 180 -16.83 -14.01 -12.62
C PRO A 180 -16.64 -13.68 -14.11
N VAL A 181 -16.13 -14.64 -14.87
CA VAL A 181 -16.00 -14.54 -16.34
C VAL A 181 -16.43 -15.84 -17.01
N THR A 182 -16.95 -15.74 -18.23
CA THR A 182 -17.32 -16.90 -19.05
C THR A 182 -16.52 -16.90 -20.34
N ILE A 183 -15.77 -17.97 -20.58
CA ILE A 183 -14.94 -18.16 -21.76
C ILE A 183 -15.66 -19.11 -22.72
N SER A 184 -15.97 -18.63 -23.92
CA SER A 184 -16.56 -19.44 -25.00
C SER A 184 -15.71 -19.46 -26.28
N GLY A 185 -14.52 -18.86 -26.24
CA GLY A 185 -13.61 -18.65 -27.37
C GLY A 185 -12.55 -17.61 -27.01
N GLU A 186 -12.05 -16.86 -28.00
CA GLU A 186 -11.25 -15.66 -27.73
C GLU A 186 -12.10 -14.66 -26.93
N MET A 187 -11.55 -14.18 -25.82
CA MET A 187 -12.23 -13.29 -24.90
C MET A 187 -11.56 -11.92 -24.93
N ASP A 188 -12.38 -10.86 -24.86
CA ASP A 188 -11.86 -9.51 -24.66
C ASP A 188 -11.07 -9.41 -23.34
N PRO A 189 -9.99 -8.62 -23.28
CA PRO A 189 -9.22 -8.45 -22.06
C PRO A 189 -10.08 -7.97 -20.89
N VAL A 190 -9.95 -8.65 -19.75
CA VAL A 190 -10.55 -8.21 -18.48
C VAL A 190 -9.71 -7.07 -17.93
N ARG A 191 -10.27 -5.86 -17.90
CA ARG A 191 -9.60 -4.70 -17.32
C ARG A 191 -9.81 -4.68 -15.81
N LEU A 192 -8.71 -4.65 -15.06
CA LEU A 192 -8.70 -4.49 -13.61
C LEU A 192 -8.16 -3.09 -13.28
N ASP A 193 -8.95 -2.28 -12.58
CA ASP A 193 -8.58 -0.94 -12.15
C ASP A 193 -9.21 -0.60 -10.80
N SER A 194 -8.94 0.60 -10.29
CA SER A 194 -9.44 1.04 -8.98
C SER A 194 -10.95 1.18 -8.92
N GLU A 195 -11.66 1.33 -10.05
CA GLU A 195 -13.11 1.48 -10.06
C GLU A 195 -13.82 0.15 -9.84
N ASN A 196 -13.18 -0.97 -10.20
CA ASN A 196 -13.70 -2.33 -10.03
C ASN A 196 -12.92 -3.18 -9.01
N ALA A 197 -12.06 -2.54 -8.21
CA ALA A 197 -11.37 -3.15 -7.08
C ALA A 197 -12.14 -2.95 -5.78
N THR A 198 -12.00 -3.90 -4.85
CA THR A 198 -12.28 -3.66 -3.43
C THR A 198 -10.97 -3.27 -2.75
N GLU A 199 -10.94 -2.11 -2.08
CA GLU A 199 -9.79 -1.73 -1.27
C GLU A 199 -9.87 -2.39 0.11
N ARG A 200 -8.88 -3.22 0.44
CA ARG A 200 -8.80 -3.94 1.72
C ARG A 200 -7.61 -3.40 2.52
N PRO A 201 -7.75 -3.10 3.81
CA PRO A 201 -6.61 -2.73 4.62
C PRO A 201 -5.70 -3.93 4.89
N LYS A 202 -4.40 -3.69 5.09
CA LYS A 202 -3.44 -4.72 5.46
C LYS A 202 -3.53 -5.02 6.97
N PHE A 203 -4.54 -5.78 7.41
CA PHE A 203 -4.67 -6.29 8.79
C PHE A 203 -5.09 -7.75 8.82
#